data_AF-A0A2S6R1T9-F1
#
_entry.id   AF-A0A2S6R1T9-F1
#
_cell.length_a   1.000
_cell.length_b   1.000
_cell.length_c   1.000
_cell.angle_alpha   90.00
_cell.angle_beta   90.00
_cell.angle_gamma   90.00
#
_symmetry.space_group_name_H-M   'P 1'
#
loop_
_entity.id
_entity.type
_entity.pdbx_description
1 polymer ?
#
loop_
_entity_poly.entity_id
_entity_poly.type
_entity_poly.pdbx_seq_one_letter_code
_entity_poly.pdbx_strand_id
1 'polypeptide(L)'
;RSDAASPAIRYFGLLPDFIGRRLGGFMMESLLHLTWRPAVRRVTLDTCDLDHPAAINFYRRHQFKETSTEVHTAEDPRETGIMPRTAAPHVPLNRQF
;
A
#
# COMPACT_ATOMS: atom_id res chain seq x y z
N ARG A 1 3.51 11.04 -7.97
CA ARG A 1 2.73 12.29 -8.21
C ARG A 1 1.40 11.93 -8.89
N SER A 2 0.27 11.98 -8.17
CA SER A 2 -1.06 11.84 -8.77
C SER A 2 -1.31 13.02 -9.72
N ASP A 3 -1.71 12.73 -10.96
CA ASP A 3 -2.36 13.73 -11.79
C ASP A 3 -3.63 14.18 -11.04
N ALA A 4 -3.80 15.48 -10.81
CA ALA A 4 -4.90 16.02 -10.00
C ALA A 4 -6.29 15.61 -10.52
N ALA A 5 -6.38 15.14 -11.77
CA ALA A 5 -7.60 14.66 -12.40
C ALA A 5 -7.86 13.14 -12.26
N SER A 6 -6.87 12.32 -11.88
CA SER A 6 -7.03 10.86 -11.81
C SER A 6 -7.41 10.39 -10.40
N PRO A 7 -8.43 9.52 -10.23
CA PRO A 7 -8.75 8.92 -8.93
C PRO A 7 -7.54 8.22 -8.31
N ALA A 8 -7.28 8.50 -7.04
CA ALA A 8 -6.15 7.95 -6.30
C ALA A 8 -6.60 7.27 -5.00
N ILE A 9 -6.19 6.01 -4.82
CA ILE A 9 -6.33 5.30 -3.55
C ILE A 9 -5.20 5.77 -2.65
N ARG A 10 -5.54 6.44 -1.55
CA ARG A 10 -4.56 6.92 -0.57
C ARG A 10 -4.24 5.87 0.50
N TYR A 11 -5.27 5.13 0.91
CA TYR A 11 -5.16 4.06 1.90
C TYR A 11 -6.10 2.92 1.52
N PHE A 12 -5.61 1.69 1.66
CA PHE A 12 -6.39 0.48 1.45
C PHE A 12 -5.87 -0.61 2.37
N GLY A 13 -6.74 -1.17 3.19
CA GLY A 13 -6.34 -2.18 4.16
C GLY A 13 -7.53 -2.80 4.88
N LEU A 14 -7.24 -3.90 5.57
CA LEU A 14 -8.18 -4.58 6.45
C LEU A 14 -7.58 -4.62 7.86
N LEU A 15 -8.46 -4.64 8.86
CA LEU A 15 -8.02 -4.96 10.22
C LEU A 15 -7.49 -6.40 10.29
N PRO A 16 -6.54 -6.70 11.18
CA PRO A 16 -5.88 -8.02 11.27
C PRO A 16 -6.86 -9.20 11.28
N ASP A 17 -7.94 -9.10 12.05
CA ASP A 17 -8.92 -10.18 12.23
C ASP A 17 -9.69 -10.56 10.94
N PHE A 18 -9.64 -9.68 9.93
CA PHE A 18 -10.33 -9.83 8.65
C PHE A 18 -9.41 -10.26 7.50
N ILE A 19 -8.10 -10.35 7.76
CA ILE A 19 -7.11 -10.84 6.79
C ILE A 19 -7.30 -12.36 6.57
N GLY A 20 -7.04 -12.85 5.36
CA GLY A 20 -7.18 -14.26 5.01
C GLY A 20 -8.61 -14.72 4.66
N ARG A 21 -9.61 -13.84 4.82
CA ARG A 21 -11.03 -14.15 4.57
C ARG A 21 -11.52 -13.82 3.16
N ARG A 22 -10.62 -13.54 2.22
CA ARG A 22 -10.90 -13.10 0.82
C ARG A 22 -11.70 -11.79 0.69
N LEU A 23 -11.88 -11.02 1.78
CA LEU A 23 -12.61 -9.75 1.77
C LEU A 23 -11.89 -8.63 1.00
N GLY A 24 -10.56 -8.63 1.00
CA GLY A 24 -9.78 -7.58 0.33
C GLY A 24 -10.02 -7.55 -1.18
N GLY A 25 -10.09 -8.72 -1.82
CA GLY A 25 -10.35 -8.80 -3.25
C GLY A 25 -11.73 -8.25 -3.62
N PHE A 26 -12.76 -8.67 -2.88
CA PHE A 26 -14.11 -8.14 -3.03
C PHE A 26 -14.16 -6.61 -2.86
N MET A 27 -13.48 -6.07 -1.85
CA MET A 27 -13.44 -4.64 -1.60
C MET A 27 -12.74 -3.87 -2.72
N MET A 28 -11.60 -4.37 -3.22
CA MET A 28 -10.87 -3.75 -4.33
C MET A 28 -11.67 -3.80 -5.64
N GLU A 29 -12.29 -4.93 -5.97
CA GLU A 29 -13.13 -5.06 -7.16
C GLU A 29 -14.33 -4.12 -7.12
N SER A 30 -15.00 -4.04 -5.96
CA SER A 30 -16.11 -3.11 -5.73
C SER A 30 -15.65 -1.66 -5.90
N LEU A 31 -14.51 -1.30 -5.32
CA LEU A 31 -13.91 0.03 -5.45
C LEU A 31 -13.62 0.37 -6.91
N LEU A 32 -12.97 -0.53 -7.64
CA LEU A 32 -12.63 -0.32 -9.06
C LEU A 32 -13.89 -0.19 -9.91
N HIS A 33 -14.91 -1.03 -9.68
CA HIS A 33 -16.19 -0.96 -10.38
C HIS A 33 -16.89 0.41 -10.20
N LEU A 34 -16.83 0.96 -8.98
CA LEU A 34 -17.38 2.29 -8.68
C LEU A 34 -16.53 3.42 -9.28
N THR A 35 -15.21 3.23 -9.34
CA THR A 35 -14.27 4.25 -9.79
C THR A 35 -14.27 4.41 -11.30
N TRP A 36 -14.36 3.32 -12.06
CA TRP A 36 -14.31 3.40 -13.53
C TRP A 36 -15.56 4.10 -14.09
N ARG A 37 -15.31 5.23 -14.76
CA ARG A 37 -16.28 6.10 -15.45
C ARG A 37 -15.69 6.53 -16.80
N PRO A 38 -16.48 6.99 -17.78
CA PRO A 38 -15.99 7.28 -19.14
C PRO A 38 -14.77 8.22 -19.21
N ALA A 39 -14.64 9.18 -18.27
CA ALA A 39 -13.51 10.12 -18.22
C ALA A 39 -12.26 9.56 -17.51
N VAL A 40 -12.38 8.47 -16.75
CA VAL A 40 -11.27 7.92 -15.95
C VAL A 40 -10.38 7.07 -16.84
N ARG A 41 -9.11 7.47 -16.97
CA ARG A 41 -8.12 6.75 -17.80
C ARG A 41 -7.18 5.87 -16.99
N ARG A 42 -7.01 6.17 -15.71
CA ARG A 42 -6.18 5.41 -14.77
C ARG A 42 -6.70 5.60 -13.35
N VAL A 43 -6.46 4.60 -12.51
CA VAL A 43 -6.58 4.69 -11.06
C VAL A 43 -5.19 4.46 -10.50
N THR A 44 -4.75 5.34 -9.60
CA THR A 44 -3.40 5.27 -9.03
C THR A 44 -3.45 4.90 -7.55
N LEU A 45 -2.41 4.25 -7.07
CA LEU A 45 -2.14 4.09 -5.65
C LEU A 45 -0.64 4.20 -5.43
N ASP A 46 -0.26 4.70 -4.27
CA ASP A 46 1.11 4.63 -3.79
C ASP A 46 1.17 3.53 -2.73
N THR A 47 2.25 2.75 -2.70
CA THR A 47 2.51 1.71 -1.69
C THR A 47 3.99 1.70 -1.38
N CYS A 48 4.34 1.35 -0.14
CA CYS A 48 5.74 1.26 0.28
C CYS A 48 5.99 -0.03 1.08
N ASP A 49 7.25 -0.24 1.43
CA ASP A 49 7.74 -1.35 2.25
C ASP A 49 7.22 -1.35 3.69
N LEU A 50 6.68 -0.23 4.19
CA LEU A 50 5.99 -0.15 5.48
C LEU A 50 4.60 -0.80 5.47
N ASP A 51 3.99 -0.98 4.29
CA ASP A 51 2.69 -1.66 4.16
C ASP A 51 2.79 -3.15 4.52
N HIS A 52 1.64 -3.83 4.51
CA HIS A 52 1.61 -5.29 4.70
C HIS A 52 2.45 -5.98 3.62
N PRO A 53 3.27 -7.01 3.93
CA PRO A 53 4.14 -7.71 2.95
C PRO A 53 3.40 -8.37 1.78
N ALA A 54 2.07 -8.43 1.83
CA ALA A 54 1.21 -8.97 0.78
C ALA A 54 0.71 -7.90 -0.20
N ALA A 55 0.94 -6.60 0.08
CA ALA A 55 0.35 -5.47 -0.63
C ALA A 55 0.74 -5.46 -2.11
N ILE A 56 2.04 -5.51 -2.43
CA ILE A 56 2.53 -5.50 -3.83
C ILE A 56 1.90 -6.64 -4.64
N ASN A 57 1.92 -7.87 -4.12
CA ASN A 57 1.33 -9.02 -4.80
C ASN A 57 -0.20 -8.89 -4.92
N PHE A 58 -0.86 -8.31 -3.92
CA PHE A 58 -2.29 -8.02 -3.97
C PHE A 58 -2.63 -7.03 -5.09
N TYR A 59 -1.94 -5.88 -5.16
CA TYR A 59 -2.19 -4.87 -6.20
C TYR A 59 -1.88 -5.40 -7.60
N ARG A 60 -0.80 -6.16 -7.77
CA ARG A 60 -0.47 -6.81 -9.06
C ARG A 60 -1.56 -7.77 -9.52
N ARG A 61 -2.18 -8.54 -8.62
CA ARG A 61 -3.34 -9.40 -8.98
C ARG A 61 -4.54 -8.59 -9.46
N HIS A 62 -4.76 -7.39 -8.91
CA HIS A 62 -5.77 -6.43 -9.38
C HIS A 62 -5.30 -5.57 -10.55
N GLN A 63 -4.29 -6.02 -11.31
CA GLN A 63 -3.80 -5.40 -12.55
C GLN A 63 -3.18 -4.01 -12.38
N PHE A 64 -2.84 -3.61 -11.16
CA PHE A 64 -1.96 -2.46 -10.96
C PHE A 64 -0.57 -2.79 -11.47
N LYS A 65 0.03 -1.82 -12.15
CA LYS A 65 1.39 -1.89 -12.68
C LYS A 65 2.21 -0.78 -12.05
N GLU A 66 3.44 -1.09 -11.70
CA GLU A 66 4.39 -0.11 -11.19
C GLU A 66 4.70 0.93 -12.26
N THR A 67 4.57 2.21 -11.90
CA THR A 67 4.83 3.33 -12.81
C THR A 67 6.02 4.18 -12.38
N SER A 68 6.38 4.14 -11.10
CA SER A 68 7.45 4.91 -10.50
C SER A 68 7.79 4.30 -9.14
N THR A 69 9.06 4.40 -8.76
CA THR A 69 9.61 3.95 -7.48
C THR A 69 10.44 5.09 -6.92
N GLU A 70 10.28 5.38 -5.63
CA GLU A 70 11.06 6.37 -4.92
C GLU A 70 11.57 5.74 -3.63
N VAL A 71 12.80 6.09 -3.24
CA VAL A 71 13.40 5.66 -1.98
C VAL A 71 13.41 6.86 -1.05
N HIS A 72 12.79 6.70 0.12
CA HIS A 72 12.75 7.72 1.16
C HIS A 72 13.40 7.17 2.43
N THR A 73 14.32 7.93 3.01
CA THR A 73 14.93 7.60 4.30
C THR A 73 14.28 8.46 5.38
N ALA A 74 13.82 7.82 6.45
CA ALA A 74 13.29 8.48 7.64
C ALA A 74 13.96 7.90 8.89
N GLU A 75 14.02 8.66 9.98
CA GLU A 75 14.46 8.11 11.27
C GLU A 75 13.52 6.98 11.71
N ASP A 76 14.09 5.84 12.07
CA ASP A 76 13.31 4.69 12.55
C ASP A 76 12.94 4.92 14.02
N PRO A 77 11.64 5.03 14.37
CA PRO A 77 11.21 5.24 15.76
C PRO A 77 11.57 4.06 16.68
N ARG A 78 11.93 2.89 16.13
CA ARG A 78 12.44 1.73 16.88
C ARG A 78 13.89 1.91 17.31
N GLU A 79 14.66 2.75 16.63
CA GLU A 79 16.04 3.07 17.00
C GLU A 79 16.12 4.20 18.04
N THR A 80 15.16 5.12 18.04
CA THR A 80 15.05 6.20 19.03
C THR A 80 14.35 5.77 20.32
N GLY A 81 13.78 4.56 20.37
CA GLY A 81 13.09 4.02 21.54
C GLY A 81 11.63 4.46 21.68
N ILE A 82 11.08 5.22 20.72
CA ILE A 82 9.66 5.60 20.68
C ILE A 82 8.77 4.38 20.45
N MET A 83 9.24 3.39 19.69
CA MET A 83 8.56 2.12 19.46
C MET A 83 9.42 0.92 19.90
N PRO A 84 8.81 -0.22 20.27
CA PRO A 84 9.54 -1.45 20.53
C PRO A 84 10.34 -1.90 19.29
N ARG A 85 11.55 -2.43 19.48
CA ARG A 85 12.37 -2.98 18.39
C ARG A 85 11.72 -4.14 17.63
N THR A 86 10.69 -4.74 18.21
CA THR A 86 9.90 -5.83 17.63
C THR A 86 8.73 -5.35 16.76
N ALA A 87 8.46 -4.04 16.72
CA ALA A 87 7.40 -3.49 15.88
C ALA A 87 7.72 -3.68 14.38
N ALA A 88 6.70 -4.05 13.60
CA ALA A 88 6.80 -4.29 12.15
C ALA A 88 8.03 -5.14 11.76
N PRO A 89 8.11 -6.42 12.20
CA PRO A 89 9.31 -7.23 12.03
C PRO A 89 9.68 -7.52 10.57
N HIS A 90 8.76 -7.30 9.63
CA HIS A 90 9.01 -7.41 8.20
C HIS A 90 9.71 -6.18 7.61
N VAL A 91 9.78 -5.06 8.34
CA VAL A 91 10.46 -3.83 7.92
C VAL A 91 11.89 -3.83 8.48
N PRO A 92 12.93 -3.80 7.63
CA PRO A 92 14.33 -3.73 8.08
C PRO A 92 14.61 -2.50 8.96
N LEU A 93 15.60 -2.61 9.85
CA LEU A 93 16.10 -1.44 10.60
C LEU A 93 17.11 -0.66 9.75
N ASN A 94 17.14 0.66 9.90
CA ASN A 94 18.02 1.53 9.11
C ASN A 94 19.51 1.19 9.27
N ARG A 95 19.98 0.84 10.47
CA ARG A 95 21.41 0.54 10.77
C ARG A 95 21.98 -0.74 10.15
N GLN A 96 21.35 -1.30 9.12
CA GLN A 96 21.86 -2.45 8.36
C GLN A 96 22.53 -2.07 7.02
N PHE A 97 22.73 -0.77 6.75
CA PHE A 97 23.49 -0.24 5.61
C PHE A 97 24.60 0.70 6.07
#